data_AF-A0A7K6CPJ1-F1
#
_entry.id   AF-A0A7K6CPJ1-F1
#
_cell.length_a   1.000
_cell.length_b   1.000
_cell.length_c   1.000
_cell.angle_alpha   90.00
_cell.angle_beta   90.00
_cell.angle_gamma   90.00
#
_symmetry.space_group_name_H-M   'P 1'
#
loop_
_entity.id
_entity.type
_entity.pdbx_description
1 polymer ?
#
loop_
_entity_poly.entity_id
_entity_poly.type
_entity_poly.pdbx_seq_one_letter_code
_entity_poly.pdbx_strand_id
1 'polypeptide(L)' 'PSPLARCPRPSEAIFGILRELGGPGGRSVPLPHALAVLGARGFTPAQVGAALDEYEGLNVLQVNPARTRVTFV' A
#
# COMPACT_ATOMS: atom_id res chain seq x y z
N PRO A 1 19.65 11.69 20.85
CA PRO A 1 18.86 10.68 20.13
C PRO A 1 18.91 10.91 18.61
N SER A 2 19.84 10.25 17.93
CA SER A 2 19.88 10.26 16.46
C SER A 2 18.69 9.48 15.93
N PRO A 3 17.85 10.02 15.02
CA PRO A 3 16.90 9.19 14.32
C PRO A 3 17.74 8.30 13.40
N LEU A 4 17.89 7.03 13.76
CA LEU A 4 18.29 6.03 12.80
C LEU A 4 17.39 6.26 11.59
N ALA A 5 17.97 6.57 10.44
CA ALA A 5 17.29 6.54 9.15
C ALA A 5 16.84 5.09 8.98
N ARG A 6 15.69 4.77 9.56
CA ARG A 6 15.10 3.43 9.51
C ARG A 6 14.81 3.23 8.05
N CYS A 7 15.48 2.26 7.42
CA CYS A 7 15.02 1.75 6.14
C CYS A 7 13.53 1.45 6.31
N PRO A 8 12.66 2.11 5.54
CA PRO A 8 11.23 1.95 5.71
C PRO A 8 10.89 0.47 5.62
N ARG A 9 10.02 0.00 6.52
CA ARG A 9 9.54 -1.39 6.45
C ARG A 9 8.92 -1.61 5.07
N PRO A 10 8.95 -2.83 4.51
CA PRO A 10 8.31 -3.10 3.22
C PRO A 10 6.86 -2.60 3.17
N SER A 11 6.10 -2.72 4.26
CA SER A 11 4.72 -2.22 4.37
C SER A 11 4.62 -0.69 4.26
N GLU A 12 5.54 0.05 4.89
CA GLU A 12 5.58 1.52 4.82
C GLU A 12 5.92 2.01 3.40
N ALA A 13 6.87 1.34 2.75
CA ALA A 13 7.22 1.65 1.36
C ALA A 13 6.06 1.35 0.40
N ILE A 14 5.40 0.20 0.57
CA ILE A 14 4.20 -0.18 -0.20
C ILE A 14 3.09 0.85 -0.01
N PHE A 15 2.82 1.26 1.24
CA PHE A 15 1.79 2.24 1.54
C PHE A 15 2.10 3.62 0.94
N GLY A 16 3.35 4.06 1.00
CA GLY A 16 3.80 5.30 0.36
C GLY A 16 3.48 5.30 -1.14
N ILE A 17 3.83 4.22 -1.84
CA ILE A 17 3.53 4.06 -3.26
C ILE A 17 2.01 4.04 -3.51
N LEU A 18 1.24 3.32 -2.69
CA LEU A 18 -0.23 3.32 -2.81
C LEU A 18 -0.81 4.73 -2.68
N ARG A 19 -0.29 5.54 -1.74
CA ARG A 19 -0.73 6.93 -1.55
C ARG A 19 -0.35 7.82 -2.73
N GLU A 20 0.84 7.63 -3.29
CA GLU A 20 1.26 8.31 -4.52
C GLU A 20 0.35 7.98 -5.70
N LEU A 21 -0.01 6.70 -5.86
CA LEU A 21 -0.93 6.23 -6.91
C LEU A 21 -2.36 6.75 -6.75
N GLY A 22 -2.80 6.98 -5.51
CA GLY A 22 -4.07 7.65 -5.24
C GLY A 22 -4.06 9.11 -5.71
N GLY A 23 -2.89 9.74 -5.70
CA GLY A 23 -2.74 11.17 -5.97
C GLY A 23 -3.28 12.05 -4.82
N PRO A 24 -3.07 13.37 -4.92
CA PRO A 24 -3.56 14.31 -3.91
C PRO A 24 -5.10 14.31 -3.87
N GLY A 25 -5.67 13.96 -2.71
CA GLY A 25 -7.12 13.80 -2.54
C GLY A 25 -7.69 12.46 -3.05
N GLY A 26 -6.83 11.58 -3.56
CA GLY A 26 -7.17 10.24 -3.99
C GLY A 26 -7.72 9.38 -2.86
N ARG A 27 -9.00 9.05 -2.95
CA ARG A 27 -9.65 8.12 -2.02
C ARG A 27 -9.42 6.67 -2.35
N SER A 28 -9.06 6.31 -3.59
CA SER A 28 -8.94 4.91 -3.96
C SER A 28 -8.01 4.65 -5.14
N VAL A 29 -7.40 3.46 -5.16
CA VAL A 29 -6.50 2.98 -6.23
C VAL A 29 -6.99 1.62 -6.73
N PRO A 30 -7.02 1.36 -8.05
CA PRO A 30 -7.25 0.03 -8.58
C PRO A 30 -6.13 -0.92 -8.14
N LEU A 31 -6.47 -2.02 -7.46
CA LEU A 31 -5.49 -2.97 -6.95
C LEU A 31 -4.63 -3.62 -8.06
N PRO A 32 -5.17 -3.98 -9.25
CA PRO A 32 -4.34 -4.50 -10.34
C PRO A 32 -3.27 -3.51 -10.80
N HIS A 33 -3.61 -2.20 -10.84
CA HIS A 33 -2.66 -1.15 -11.20
C HIS A 33 -1.57 -1.01 -10.12
N ALA A 34 -1.97 -0.99 -8.84
CA ALA A 34 -1.04 -0.95 -7.73
C ALA A 34 -0.08 -2.15 -7.73
N LEU A 35 -0.58 -3.37 -7.95
CA LEU A 35 0.24 -4.59 -8.01
C LEU A 35 1.25 -4.54 -9.15
N ALA A 36 0.87 -4.00 -10.32
CA ALA A 36 1.81 -3.84 -11.44
C ALA A 36 2.94 -2.86 -11.10
N VAL A 37 2.63 -1.72 -10.49
CA VAL A 37 3.61 -0.72 -10.07
C VAL A 37 4.51 -1.26 -8.96
N LEU A 38 3.93 -1.89 -7.94
CA LEU A 38 4.68 -2.48 -6.82
C LEU A 38 5.56 -3.65 -7.29
N GLY A 39 5.08 -4.47 -8.21
CA GLY A 39 5.87 -5.53 -8.84
C GLY A 39 7.06 -4.99 -9.63
N ALA A 40 6.88 -3.91 -10.39
CA ALA A 40 7.97 -3.22 -11.08
C ALA A 40 9.01 -2.61 -10.12
N ARG A 41 8.63 -2.36 -8.86
CA ARG A 41 9.53 -1.91 -7.77
C ARG A 41 10.16 -3.08 -6.99
N GLY A 42 9.86 -4.32 -7.35
CA GLY A 42 10.43 -5.53 -6.74
C GLY A 42 9.63 -6.10 -5.56
N PHE A 43 8.43 -5.60 -5.28
CA PHE A 43 7.58 -6.17 -4.24
C PHE A 43 6.83 -7.40 -4.76
N THR A 44 6.79 -8.44 -3.93
CA THR A 44 6.00 -9.65 -4.22
C THR A 44 4.52 -9.45 -3.87
N PRO A 45 3.59 -10.18 -4.52
CA PRO A 45 2.17 -10.14 -4.16
C PRO A 45 1.90 -10.46 -2.68
N ALA A 46 2.70 -11.35 -2.08
CA ALA A 46 2.60 -11.70 -0.66
C ALA A 46 2.95 -10.51 0.26
N GLN A 47 4.02 -9.75 -0.06
CA GLN A 47 4.38 -8.55 0.69
C GLN A 47 3.30 -7.47 0.58
N VAL A 48 2.72 -7.29 -0.62
CA VAL A 48 1.62 -6.34 -0.83
C VAL A 48 0.38 -6.77 -0.07
N GLY A 49 0.04 -8.06 -0.10
CA GLY A 49 -1.07 -8.62 0.69
C GLY A 49 -0.89 -8.37 2.19
N ALA A 50 0.28 -8.71 2.75
CA ALA A 50 0.57 -8.49 4.16
C ALA A 50 0.49 -7.01 4.56
N ALA A 51 0.96 -6.10 3.70
CA ALA A 51 0.84 -4.66 3.95
C ALA A 51 -0.62 -4.20 3.95
N LEU A 52 -1.43 -4.65 2.97
CA LEU A 52 -2.85 -4.33 2.92
C LEU A 52 -3.56 -4.84 4.18
N ASP A 53 -3.33 -6.09 4.58
CA ASP A 53 -3.93 -6.67 5.79
C ASP A 53 -3.51 -5.90 7.07
N GLU A 54 -2.23 -5.48 7.18
CA GLU A 54 -1.74 -4.64 8.28
C GLU A 54 -2.52 -3.30 8.35
N TYR A 55 -2.64 -2.59 7.23
CA TYR A 55 -3.31 -1.28 7.20
C TYR A 55 -4.85 -1.37 7.21
N GLU A 56 -5.45 -2.47 6.76
CA GLU A 56 -6.87 -2.77 6.99
C GLU A 56 -7.14 -2.99 8.48
N GLY A 57 -6.29 -3.74 9.18
CA GLY A 57 -6.39 -3.95 10.63
C GLY A 57 -6.23 -2.68 11.46
N LEU A 58 -5.52 -1.68 10.92
CA LEU A 58 -5.38 -0.34 11.51
C LEU A 58 -6.47 0.64 11.07
N ASN A 59 -7.44 0.21 10.24
CA ASN A 59 -8.50 1.04 9.67
C ASN A 59 -7.98 2.28 8.91
N VAL A 60 -6.82 2.15 8.25
CA VAL A 60 -6.20 3.20 7.42
C VAL A 60 -6.64 3.08 5.96
N LEU A 61 -6.88 1.86 5.50
CA LEU A 61 -7.42 1.56 4.18
C LEU A 61 -8.41 0.41 4.25
N GLN A 62 -9.12 0.18 3.16
CA GLN A 62 -10.08 -0.89 2.96
C GLN A 62 -9.89 -1.48 1.55
N VAL A 63 -9.81 -2.80 1.44
CA VAL A 63 -9.81 -3.51 0.17
C VAL A 63 -11.22 -4.03 -0.08
N ASN A 64 -11.75 -3.82 -1.28
CA ASN A 64 -13.09 -4.35 -1.58
C ASN A 64 -13.08 -5.89 -1.60
N PRO A 65 -14.22 -6.56 -1.32
CA PRO A 65 -14.27 -8.02 -1.29
C PRO A 65 -13.80 -8.71 -2.57
N ALA A 66 -13.99 -8.06 -3.73
CA ALA A 66 -13.52 -8.56 -5.02
C ALA A 66 -12.00 -8.39 -5.24
N ARG A 67 -11.28 -7.73 -4.31
CA ARG A 67 -9.85 -7.41 -4.37
C ARG A 67 -9.43 -6.74 -5.69
N THR A 68 -10.23 -5.78 -6.12
CA THR A 68 -9.96 -4.97 -7.31
C THR A 68 -9.67 -3.50 -6.99
N ARG A 69 -9.95 -3.03 -5.76
CA ARG A 69 -9.79 -1.63 -5.37
C ARG A 69 -9.38 -1.50 -3.90
N VAL A 70 -8.40 -0.65 -3.65
CA VAL A 70 -7.98 -0.16 -2.34
C VAL A 70 -8.61 1.21 -2.12
N THR A 71 -9.21 1.46 -0.97
CA THR A 71 -9.79 2.75 -0.57
C THR A 71 -9.10 3.23 0.70
N PHE A 72 -8.64 4.48 0.75
CA PHE A 72 -8.09 5.08 1.96
C PHE A 72 -9.22 5.65 2.81
N VAL A 73 -9.15 5.41 4.13
CA VAL A 73 -10.11 5.90 5.13
C VAL A 73 -9.74 7.30 5.57
#